data_AF-A0A087SUU1-F1
#
_entry.id   AF-A0A087SUU1-F1
#
_cell.length_a   1.000
_cell.length_b   1.000
_cell.length_c   1.000
_cell.angle_alpha   90.00
_cell.angle_beta   90.00
_cell.angle_gamma   90.00
#
_symmetry.space_group_name_H-M   'P 1'
#
loop_
_entity.id
_entity.type
_entity.pdbx_description
1 polymer ?
#
loop_
_entity_poly.entity_id
_entity_poly.type
_entity_poly.pdbx_seq_one_letter_code
_entity_poly.pdbx_strand_id
1 'polypeptide(L)'
;MEDLQHTECCPIKQIEELKEWEPSFVKYASAPLRKRIPVDDSPKTLICHDMRGGYLEDKFVHGCKAEDCYYFIHWSLVDSFVYFSHHLVTIPPCGWISAAHQNGVKVLGTFITEWDAGEKVCEELFKDSNNVLHYSRQLVRIAAFYNFDGWLINIENKLKINQIPLLKQFINVLTDMMHSFRSHSLVIWYDSVIESGDLKWQNALNEHNRDFFYGCDGIFLNYNWKDEDLKLSVSEAGLRKTDVYVGLDVFGRGCLGGGGFSTNIAAEEARKYGLSIAIFAPGWVHECLDVKDFPVNQQKFWSALNEVCTARAFKNLPFASSFCPGFGKKLFRNGKVVCNEPWYNISLQQPQPTFYSSHSSKGNNVVMHIEDAYNGGGCLCLNGRFNDCKKFYDFMILSTEFALENSYIISYTFKSLVNGLDVTLILDIQCYEGSYELCLTEEKENEIIPVDASVKYKMPASRNELLNTTYKETDENLLYETNWIKR
;
A
#
# COMPACT_ATOMS: atom_id res chain seq x y z
N MET A 1 12.43 -12.16 -29.35
CA MET A 1 12.12 -12.33 -27.92
C MET A 1 13.14 -11.64 -27.01
N GLU A 2 14.23 -11.06 -27.53
CA GLU A 2 15.20 -10.27 -26.74
C GLU A 2 14.70 -8.86 -26.37
N ASP A 3 13.77 -8.26 -27.13
CA ASP A 3 13.27 -6.89 -26.85
C ASP A 3 12.33 -6.75 -25.63
N LEU A 4 11.81 -7.85 -25.08
CA LEU A 4 10.90 -7.78 -23.92
C LEU A 4 11.64 -7.53 -22.60
N GLN A 5 12.97 -7.70 -22.54
CA GLN A 5 13.74 -7.46 -21.31
C GLN A 5 13.90 -5.97 -20.94
N HIS A 6 13.48 -5.03 -21.80
CA HIS A 6 13.67 -3.59 -21.60
C HIS A 6 12.39 -2.76 -21.66
N THR A 7 11.21 -3.38 -21.49
CA THR A 7 9.98 -2.59 -21.41
C THR A 7 9.97 -1.77 -20.13
N GLU A 8 9.98 -0.44 -20.26
CA GLU A 8 9.96 0.50 -19.16
C GLU A 8 8.60 1.22 -19.08
N CYS A 9 8.19 1.54 -17.85
CA CYS A 9 7.18 2.56 -17.61
C CYS A 9 7.88 3.93 -17.61
N CYS A 10 7.41 4.85 -18.44
CA CYS A 10 8.01 6.16 -18.60
C CYS A 10 7.02 7.27 -18.24
N PRO A 11 7.49 8.37 -17.65
CA PRO A 11 6.68 9.57 -17.47
C PRO A 11 6.44 10.29 -18.81
N ILE A 12 5.49 11.21 -18.82
CA ILE A 12 5.33 12.21 -19.89
C ILE A 12 5.95 13.52 -19.40
N LYS A 13 6.84 14.11 -20.20
CA LYS A 13 7.65 15.25 -19.77
C LYS A 13 7.18 16.56 -20.37
N GLN A 14 6.56 16.52 -21.55
CA GLN A 14 6.10 17.70 -22.28
C GLN A 14 4.59 17.68 -22.51
N ILE A 15 3.98 18.86 -22.60
CA ILE A 15 2.53 18.98 -22.77
C ILE A 15 2.08 18.51 -24.17
N GLU A 16 2.95 18.62 -25.17
CA GLU A 16 2.73 18.11 -26.53
C GLU A 16 2.66 16.58 -26.55
N GLU A 17 3.55 15.92 -25.78
CA GLU A 17 3.51 14.47 -25.61
C GLU A 17 2.20 14.02 -24.95
N LEU A 18 1.71 14.76 -23.95
CA LEU A 18 0.42 14.48 -23.32
C LEU A 18 -0.74 14.70 -24.30
N LYS A 19 -0.67 15.77 -25.09
CA LYS A 19 -1.71 16.15 -26.05
C LYS A 19 -1.95 15.06 -27.09
N GLU A 20 -0.87 14.47 -27.58
CA GLU A 20 -0.86 13.44 -28.62
C GLU A 20 -0.71 12.01 -28.05
N TRP A 21 -0.82 11.84 -26.72
CA TRP A 21 -0.63 10.53 -26.10
C TRP A 21 -1.69 9.53 -26.60
N GLU A 22 -1.21 8.36 -27.01
CA GLU A 22 -2.02 7.23 -27.44
C GLU A 22 -1.55 5.95 -26.74
N PRO A 23 -2.46 5.00 -26.46
CA PRO A 23 -2.10 3.75 -25.79
C PRO A 23 -1.13 2.95 -26.66
N SER A 24 -0.05 2.48 -26.04
CA SER A 24 0.91 1.63 -26.74
C SER A 24 0.31 0.26 -27.09
N PHE A 25 0.86 -0.42 -28.11
CA PHE A 25 0.50 -1.81 -28.41
C PHE A 25 0.98 -2.80 -27.34
N VAL A 26 1.93 -2.40 -26.49
CA VAL A 26 2.43 -3.21 -25.38
C VAL A 26 1.39 -3.22 -24.27
N LYS A 27 0.91 -4.43 -23.93
CA LYS A 27 -0.01 -4.60 -22.80
C LYS A 27 0.79 -4.57 -21.51
N TYR A 28 0.63 -3.47 -20.78
CA TYR A 28 1.03 -3.41 -19.38
C TYR A 28 0.01 -4.18 -18.54
N ALA A 29 0.46 -5.25 -17.88
CA ALA A 29 -0.39 -6.01 -16.97
C ALA A 29 -0.28 -5.42 -15.56
N SER A 30 -1.41 -5.07 -14.95
CA SER A 30 -1.49 -4.73 -13.53
C SER A 30 -2.59 -5.54 -12.85
N ALA A 31 -2.39 -5.86 -11.57
CA ALA A 31 -3.39 -6.59 -10.79
C ALA A 31 -4.67 -5.75 -10.58
N PRO A 32 -5.86 -6.37 -10.48
CA PRO A 32 -7.08 -5.66 -10.10
C PRO A 32 -7.03 -5.24 -8.62
N LEU A 33 -7.66 -4.10 -8.29
CA LEU A 33 -7.75 -3.60 -6.92
C LEU A 33 -8.55 -4.57 -6.04
N ARG A 34 -7.90 -5.13 -5.02
CA ARG A 34 -8.52 -5.99 -4.02
C ARG A 34 -9.41 -5.18 -3.08
N LYS A 35 -10.53 -5.75 -2.65
CA LYS A 35 -11.42 -5.12 -1.67
C LYS A 35 -10.86 -5.26 -0.24
N ARG A 36 -10.91 -4.15 0.48
CA ARG A 36 -10.73 -4.09 1.94
C ARG A 36 -12.06 -3.85 2.63
N ILE A 37 -12.10 -4.09 3.92
CA ILE A 37 -13.24 -3.71 4.76
C ILE A 37 -13.29 -2.17 4.79
N PRO A 38 -14.41 -1.55 4.39
CA PRO A 38 -14.61 -0.12 4.58
C PRO A 38 -14.60 0.21 6.07
N VAL A 39 -13.94 1.30 6.45
CA VAL A 39 -14.06 1.85 7.78
C VAL A 39 -14.64 3.24 7.62
N ASP A 40 -15.95 3.34 7.82
CA ASP A 40 -16.69 4.59 7.62
C ASP A 40 -16.19 5.66 8.61
N ASP A 41 -16.17 6.91 8.14
CA ASP A 41 -15.75 8.10 8.90
C ASP A 41 -14.39 8.01 9.61
N SER A 42 -13.51 7.11 9.12
CA SER A 42 -12.17 6.92 9.64
C SER A 42 -11.16 7.79 8.89
N PRO A 43 -10.26 8.47 9.61
CA PRO A 43 -9.11 9.13 9.00
C PRO A 43 -8.28 8.16 8.14
N LYS A 44 -7.83 8.63 6.99
CA LYS A 44 -7.11 7.85 5.97
C LYS A 44 -5.61 8.09 6.06
N THR A 45 -4.81 7.15 5.59
CA THR A 45 -3.35 7.29 5.43
C THR A 45 -2.97 7.25 3.96
N LEU A 46 -2.38 8.33 3.47
CA LEU A 46 -1.78 8.40 2.14
C LEU A 46 -0.26 8.33 2.24
N ILE A 47 0.39 7.58 1.35
CA ILE A 47 1.83 7.69 1.09
C ILE A 47 2.02 8.49 -0.19
N CYS A 48 2.89 9.49 -0.15
CA CYS A 48 3.43 10.13 -1.34
C CYS A 48 4.88 9.69 -1.52
N HIS A 49 5.08 8.74 -2.44
CA HIS A 49 6.36 8.08 -2.71
C HIS A 49 7.22 8.96 -3.62
N ASP A 50 7.89 9.92 -3.00
CA ASP A 50 9.03 10.63 -3.58
C ASP A 50 10.31 9.90 -3.14
N MET A 51 10.98 9.25 -4.09
CA MET A 51 12.16 8.41 -3.87
C MET A 51 13.18 8.68 -4.97
N ARG A 52 14.22 9.48 -4.69
CA ARG A 52 15.30 9.84 -5.62
C ARG A 52 14.83 10.24 -7.04
N GLY A 53 13.70 10.95 -7.14
CA GLY A 53 13.13 11.39 -8.43
C GLY A 53 12.32 10.35 -9.20
N GLY A 54 12.12 9.14 -8.65
CA GLY A 54 11.32 8.08 -9.23
C GLY A 54 11.98 7.36 -10.43
N TYR A 55 11.27 6.36 -10.95
CA TYR A 55 11.62 5.52 -12.09
C TYR A 55 13.06 4.96 -12.01
N LEU A 56 13.37 4.31 -10.89
CA LEU A 56 14.65 3.61 -10.68
C LEU A 56 14.53 2.20 -11.27
N GLU A 57 14.82 1.15 -10.49
CA GLU A 57 14.65 -0.25 -10.89
C GLU A 57 13.18 -0.66 -11.01
N ASP A 58 12.28 0.09 -10.39
CA ASP A 58 10.83 -0.13 -10.41
C ASP A 58 10.16 0.22 -11.75
N LYS A 59 10.84 0.96 -12.63
CA LYS A 59 10.34 1.27 -13.98
C LYS A 59 10.27 0.04 -14.89
N PHE A 60 11.10 -0.98 -14.65
CA PHE A 60 11.19 -2.16 -15.50
C PHE A 60 9.96 -3.06 -15.31
N VAL A 61 9.14 -3.21 -16.35
CA VAL A 61 7.87 -3.97 -16.29
C VAL A 61 8.08 -5.43 -15.90
N HIS A 62 9.20 -6.02 -16.32
CA HIS A 62 9.54 -7.42 -16.04
C HIS A 62 10.54 -7.58 -14.88
N GLY A 63 10.85 -6.48 -14.17
CA GLY A 63 11.83 -6.45 -13.09
C GLY A 63 13.28 -6.44 -13.58
N CYS A 64 14.20 -6.56 -12.63
CA CYS A 64 15.64 -6.57 -12.84
C CYS A 64 16.35 -7.49 -11.82
N LYS A 65 17.68 -7.47 -11.79
CA LYS A 65 18.53 -8.28 -10.89
C LYS A 65 19.14 -7.51 -9.73
N ALA A 66 18.66 -6.30 -9.44
CA ALA A 66 19.24 -5.47 -8.39
C ALA A 66 18.85 -5.96 -6.99
N GLU A 67 19.77 -5.84 -6.03
CA GLU A 67 19.63 -6.35 -4.65
C GLU A 67 19.21 -5.29 -3.64
N ASP A 68 19.53 -4.02 -3.91
CA ASP A 68 19.40 -2.90 -2.97
C ASP A 68 18.21 -1.97 -3.30
N CYS A 69 17.19 -2.52 -3.96
CA CYS A 69 16.02 -1.77 -4.38
C CYS A 69 15.13 -1.36 -3.21
N TYR A 70 14.48 -0.20 -3.32
CA TYR A 70 13.40 0.15 -2.40
C TYR A 70 12.21 -0.78 -2.57
N TYR A 71 11.63 -1.21 -1.46
CA TYR A 71 10.37 -1.95 -1.42
C TYR A 71 9.49 -1.45 -0.28
N PHE A 72 8.20 -1.74 -0.37
CA PHE A 72 7.23 -1.44 0.67
C PHE A 72 6.31 -2.64 0.91
N ILE A 73 6.09 -2.98 2.19
CA ILE A 73 5.27 -4.14 2.60
C ILE A 73 4.19 -3.81 3.64
N HIS A 74 4.20 -2.61 4.24
CA HIS A 74 3.25 -2.23 5.30
C HIS A 74 1.92 -1.69 4.74
N TRP A 75 1.42 -2.31 3.67
CA TRP A 75 0.22 -1.84 2.96
C TRP A 75 -1.04 -1.80 3.81
N SER A 76 -1.13 -2.62 4.86
CA SER A 76 -2.28 -2.63 5.76
C SER A 76 -2.49 -1.28 6.46
N LEU A 77 -1.45 -0.46 6.62
CA LEU A 77 -1.50 0.84 7.29
C LEU A 77 -1.85 2.01 6.36
N VAL A 78 -2.05 1.74 5.07
CA VAL A 78 -2.13 2.75 4.00
C VAL A 78 -3.42 2.57 3.21
N ASP A 79 -4.14 3.65 2.93
CA ASP A 79 -5.36 3.66 2.13
C ASP A 79 -5.10 4.03 0.67
N SER A 80 -4.08 4.85 0.41
CA SER A 80 -3.73 5.31 -0.94
C SER A 80 -2.23 5.56 -1.08
N PHE A 81 -1.70 5.32 -2.28
CA PHE A 81 -0.30 5.46 -2.62
C PHE A 81 -0.17 6.34 -3.87
N VAL A 82 0.48 7.49 -3.73
CA VAL A 82 0.85 8.37 -4.84
C VAL A 82 2.27 8.01 -5.27
N TYR A 83 2.45 7.66 -6.53
CA TYR A 83 3.79 7.59 -7.12
C TYR A 83 4.21 8.98 -7.57
N PHE A 84 5.22 9.57 -6.92
CA PHE A 84 5.58 10.96 -7.11
C PHE A 84 6.90 11.09 -7.89
N SER A 85 6.93 12.03 -8.82
CA SER A 85 8.16 12.48 -9.48
C SER A 85 7.95 13.91 -9.99
N HIS A 86 9.04 14.57 -10.38
CA HIS A 86 9.05 15.94 -10.91
C HIS A 86 8.84 15.98 -12.44
N HIS A 87 8.07 15.03 -12.97
CA HIS A 87 7.69 14.98 -14.38
C HIS A 87 6.23 15.39 -14.56
N LEU A 88 5.96 16.16 -15.63
CA LEU A 88 4.64 16.72 -15.93
C LEU A 88 3.49 15.73 -15.67
N VAL A 89 3.59 14.53 -16.26
CA VAL A 89 2.71 13.41 -15.91
C VAL A 89 3.56 12.24 -15.43
N THR A 90 3.38 11.92 -14.16
CA THR A 90 3.95 10.76 -13.50
C THR A 90 2.97 9.60 -13.58
N ILE A 91 3.31 8.59 -14.39
CA ILE A 91 2.57 7.34 -14.52
C ILE A 91 3.17 6.32 -13.53
N PRO A 92 2.41 5.82 -12.54
CA PRO A 92 2.91 4.84 -11.59
C PRO A 92 3.42 3.59 -12.31
N PRO A 93 4.63 3.08 -12.02
CA PRO A 93 5.11 1.84 -12.61
C PRO A 93 4.16 0.67 -12.30
N CYS A 94 3.96 -0.21 -13.28
CA CYS A 94 3.00 -1.31 -13.20
C CYS A 94 3.26 -2.27 -12.04
N GLY A 95 4.52 -2.37 -11.62
CA GLY A 95 4.90 -3.07 -10.41
C GLY A 95 4.21 -2.51 -9.17
N TRP A 96 4.31 -1.19 -8.95
CA TRP A 96 3.68 -0.51 -7.82
C TRP A 96 2.15 -0.60 -7.86
N ILE A 97 1.56 -0.41 -9.06
CA ILE A 97 0.12 -0.59 -9.25
C ILE A 97 -0.29 -2.00 -8.80
N SER A 98 0.41 -3.04 -9.27
CA SER A 98 0.11 -4.43 -8.94
C SER A 98 0.28 -4.72 -7.45
N ALA A 99 1.39 -4.30 -6.84
CA ALA A 99 1.69 -4.52 -5.43
C ALA A 99 0.63 -3.87 -4.52
N ALA A 100 0.30 -2.60 -4.75
CA ALA A 100 -0.72 -1.88 -4.00
C ALA A 100 -2.11 -2.49 -4.21
N HIS A 101 -2.50 -2.77 -5.46
CA HIS A 101 -3.81 -3.35 -5.79
C HIS A 101 -4.01 -4.73 -5.18
N GLN A 102 -3.01 -5.62 -5.22
CA GLN A 102 -3.09 -6.92 -4.55
C GLN A 102 -3.28 -6.80 -3.04
N ASN A 103 -2.80 -5.71 -2.46
CA ASN A 103 -3.00 -5.38 -1.07
C ASN A 103 -4.27 -4.55 -0.81
N GLY A 104 -4.98 -4.09 -1.84
CA GLY A 104 -6.21 -3.30 -1.73
C GLY A 104 -5.99 -1.80 -1.47
N VAL A 105 -4.84 -1.27 -1.86
CA VAL A 105 -4.50 0.16 -1.78
C VAL A 105 -4.69 0.81 -3.13
N LYS A 106 -5.35 1.97 -3.17
CA LYS A 106 -5.53 2.75 -4.40
C LYS A 106 -4.20 3.37 -4.82
N VAL A 107 -3.93 3.44 -6.12
CA VAL A 107 -2.69 4.04 -6.66
C VAL A 107 -3.00 5.27 -7.49
N LEU A 108 -2.34 6.38 -7.19
CA LEU A 108 -2.47 7.63 -7.93
C LEU A 108 -1.15 7.96 -8.64
N GLY A 109 -1.27 8.48 -9.86
CA GLY A 109 -0.18 9.21 -10.51
C GLY A 109 -0.11 10.64 -9.99
N THR A 110 0.84 11.41 -10.54
CA THR A 110 0.99 12.84 -10.24
C THR A 110 0.94 13.64 -11.54
N PHE A 111 0.09 14.66 -11.59
CA PHE A 111 0.19 15.73 -12.57
C PHE A 111 0.79 16.94 -11.87
N ILE A 112 1.96 17.39 -12.31
CA ILE A 112 2.70 18.48 -11.67
C ILE A 112 3.18 19.52 -12.68
N THR A 113 3.09 20.79 -12.30
CA THR A 113 3.70 21.91 -13.05
C THR A 113 4.57 22.72 -12.09
N GLU A 114 5.81 23.04 -12.48
CA GLU A 114 6.75 23.70 -11.58
C GLU A 114 7.48 24.85 -12.29
N TRP A 115 7.66 25.95 -11.57
CA TRP A 115 8.48 27.09 -12.01
C TRP A 115 8.03 27.69 -13.36
N ASP A 116 8.92 28.41 -14.05
CA ASP A 116 8.65 29.07 -15.34
C ASP A 116 8.21 28.09 -16.45
N ALA A 117 8.67 26.84 -16.39
CA ALA A 117 8.24 25.80 -17.33
C ALA A 117 6.78 25.41 -17.09
N GLY A 118 6.38 25.26 -15.83
CA GLY A 118 5.01 25.00 -15.42
C GLY A 118 4.04 26.12 -15.80
N GLU A 119 4.47 27.38 -15.74
CA GLU A 119 3.64 28.51 -16.18
C GLU A 119 3.25 28.36 -17.66
N LYS A 120 4.19 27.99 -18.53
CA LYS A 120 3.93 27.77 -19.97
C LYS A 120 3.00 26.60 -20.23
N VAL A 121 3.17 25.50 -19.48
CA VAL A 121 2.26 24.36 -19.54
C VAL A 121 0.84 24.80 -19.17
N CYS A 122 0.70 25.60 -18.11
CA CYS A 122 -0.57 26.12 -17.66
C CYS A 122 -1.19 27.13 -18.64
N GLU A 123 -0.38 27.91 -19.36
CA GLU A 123 -0.86 28.80 -20.44
C GLU A 123 -1.54 28.03 -21.58
N GLU A 124 -1.00 26.88 -21.99
CA GLU A 124 -1.66 26.02 -22.99
C GLU A 124 -2.85 25.26 -22.38
N LEU A 125 -2.68 24.62 -21.23
CA LEU A 125 -3.73 23.81 -20.61
C LEU A 125 -4.96 24.65 -20.21
N PHE A 126 -4.74 25.86 -19.71
CA PHE A 126 -5.79 26.83 -19.35
C PHE A 126 -5.96 27.93 -20.40
N LYS A 127 -5.76 27.60 -21.68
CA LYS A 127 -6.05 28.52 -22.79
C LYS A 127 -7.55 28.74 -22.98
N ASP A 128 -8.31 27.65 -22.94
CA ASP A 128 -9.77 27.64 -23.04
C ASP A 128 -10.36 26.31 -22.49
N SER A 129 -11.68 26.24 -22.40
CA SER A 129 -12.38 25.05 -21.89
C SER A 129 -12.21 23.79 -22.75
N ASN A 130 -11.90 23.92 -24.05
CA ASN A 130 -11.67 22.74 -24.90
C ASN A 130 -10.33 22.10 -24.56
N ASN A 131 -9.30 22.91 -24.33
CA ASN A 131 -8.00 22.43 -23.86
C ASN A 131 -8.13 21.74 -22.49
N VAL A 132 -8.83 22.36 -21.54
CA VAL A 132 -9.14 21.74 -20.24
C VAL A 132 -9.76 20.36 -20.42
N LEU A 133 -10.82 20.26 -21.22
CA LEU A 133 -11.50 18.99 -21.49
C LEU A 133 -10.60 17.96 -22.18
N HIS A 134 -9.77 18.39 -23.13
CA HIS A 134 -8.83 17.52 -23.85
C HIS A 134 -7.79 16.92 -22.90
N TYR A 135 -7.11 17.75 -22.11
CA TYR A 135 -6.09 17.26 -21.18
C TYR A 135 -6.67 16.42 -20.05
N SER A 136 -7.85 16.76 -19.52
CA SER A 136 -8.57 15.89 -18.57
C SER A 136 -8.87 14.52 -19.18
N ARG A 137 -9.31 14.46 -20.45
CA ARG A 137 -9.50 13.19 -21.18
C ARG A 137 -8.22 12.39 -21.30
N GLN A 138 -7.10 13.02 -21.64
CA GLN A 138 -5.82 12.34 -21.78
C GLN A 138 -5.38 11.70 -20.46
N LEU A 139 -5.49 12.42 -19.34
CA LEU A 139 -5.17 11.88 -18.01
C LEU A 139 -6.07 10.69 -17.64
N VAL A 140 -7.36 10.74 -17.94
CA VAL A 140 -8.29 9.61 -17.72
C VAL A 140 -7.93 8.43 -18.62
N ARG A 141 -7.59 8.65 -19.89
CA ARG A 141 -7.17 7.59 -20.82
C ARG A 141 -5.89 6.90 -20.35
N ILE A 142 -4.92 7.65 -19.82
CA ILE A 142 -3.68 7.11 -19.24
C ILE A 142 -3.99 6.26 -18.01
N ALA A 143 -4.77 6.78 -17.07
CA ALA A 143 -5.20 6.05 -15.88
C ALA A 143 -5.94 4.75 -16.24
N ALA A 144 -6.79 4.81 -17.26
CA ALA A 144 -7.52 3.65 -17.76
C ALA A 144 -6.60 2.59 -18.39
N PHE A 145 -5.63 3.02 -19.19
CA PHE A 145 -4.73 2.11 -19.89
C PHE A 145 -3.77 1.37 -18.96
N TYR A 146 -3.16 2.09 -18.00
CA TYR A 146 -2.27 1.48 -17.00
C TYR A 146 -3.02 0.88 -15.81
N ASN A 147 -4.32 1.16 -15.70
CA ASN A 147 -5.23 0.67 -14.65
C ASN A 147 -4.78 1.12 -13.25
N PHE A 148 -4.61 2.43 -13.04
CA PHE A 148 -4.48 3.05 -11.71
C PHE A 148 -5.69 3.96 -11.41
N ASP A 149 -5.79 4.46 -10.17
CA ASP A 149 -7.05 4.94 -9.59
C ASP A 149 -7.21 6.47 -9.56
N GLY A 150 -6.27 7.25 -10.11
CA GLY A 150 -6.43 8.69 -10.24
C GLY A 150 -5.15 9.48 -10.03
N TRP A 151 -5.26 10.71 -9.50
CA TRP A 151 -4.23 11.73 -9.65
C TRP A 151 -4.08 12.61 -8.41
N LEU A 152 -2.83 12.83 -8.00
CA LEU A 152 -2.43 14.04 -7.27
C LEU A 152 -2.22 15.17 -8.27
N ILE A 153 -2.86 16.31 -8.07
CA ILE A 153 -2.71 17.53 -8.86
C ILE A 153 -1.88 18.51 -8.06
N ASN A 154 -0.67 18.83 -8.53
CA ASN A 154 0.23 19.75 -7.85
C ASN A 154 0.67 20.89 -8.80
N ILE A 155 0.16 22.10 -8.58
CA ILE A 155 0.52 23.26 -9.40
C ILE A 155 1.49 24.14 -8.60
N GLU A 156 2.79 24.00 -8.80
CA GLU A 156 3.88 24.69 -8.09
C GLU A 156 4.45 25.87 -8.93
N ASN A 157 3.54 26.63 -9.55
CA ASN A 157 3.87 27.86 -10.28
C ASN A 157 2.70 28.85 -10.19
N LYS A 158 2.96 30.13 -10.50
CA LYS A 158 1.89 31.13 -10.51
C LYS A 158 0.97 30.93 -11.71
N LEU A 159 -0.25 31.41 -11.57
CA LEU A 159 -1.25 31.49 -12.64
C LEU A 159 -1.74 32.93 -12.78
N LYS A 160 -2.12 33.30 -14.00
CA LYS A 160 -2.84 34.55 -14.24
C LYS A 160 -4.27 34.40 -13.69
N ILE A 161 -4.82 35.48 -13.14
CA ILE A 161 -6.15 35.47 -12.53
C ILE A 161 -7.25 34.95 -13.49
N ASN A 162 -7.11 35.18 -14.80
CA ASN A 162 -8.06 34.69 -15.81
C ASN A 162 -7.98 33.17 -16.06
N GLN A 163 -6.92 32.49 -15.61
CA GLN A 163 -6.78 31.03 -15.69
C GLN A 163 -7.44 30.32 -14.50
N ILE A 164 -7.69 31.01 -13.37
CA ILE A 164 -8.28 30.39 -12.17
C ILE A 164 -9.64 29.74 -12.41
N PRO A 165 -10.58 30.36 -13.15
CA PRO A 165 -11.83 29.68 -13.51
C PRO A 165 -11.62 28.37 -14.29
N LEU A 166 -10.59 28.33 -15.16
CA LEU A 166 -10.25 27.16 -15.95
C LEU A 166 -9.53 26.08 -15.12
N LEU A 167 -8.74 26.46 -14.13
CA LEU A 167 -8.19 25.53 -13.13
C LEU A 167 -9.32 24.87 -12.32
N LYS A 168 -10.29 25.67 -11.83
CA LYS A 168 -11.47 25.13 -11.14
C LYS A 168 -12.25 24.19 -12.06
N GLN A 169 -12.43 24.56 -13.32
CA GLN A 169 -13.05 23.68 -14.32
C GLN A 169 -12.26 22.38 -14.51
N PHE A 170 -10.94 22.45 -14.64
CA PHE A 170 -10.08 21.28 -14.83
C PHE A 170 -10.19 20.29 -13.68
N ILE A 171 -10.15 20.78 -12.43
CA ILE A 171 -10.27 19.93 -11.25
C ILE A 171 -11.63 19.22 -11.22
N ASN A 172 -12.73 19.95 -11.45
CA ASN A 172 -14.08 19.36 -11.49
C ASN A 172 -14.22 18.34 -12.64
N VAL A 173 -13.85 18.74 -13.86
CA VAL A 173 -13.99 17.89 -15.06
C VAL A 173 -13.13 16.63 -14.93
N LEU A 174 -11.88 16.74 -14.46
CA LEU A 174 -11.02 15.58 -14.25
C LEU A 174 -11.64 14.63 -13.21
N THR A 175 -12.13 15.17 -12.10
CA THR A 175 -12.78 14.40 -11.03
C THR A 175 -14.02 13.66 -11.56
N ASP A 176 -14.92 14.35 -12.24
CA ASP A 176 -16.14 13.76 -12.80
C ASP A 176 -15.84 12.66 -13.84
N MET A 177 -14.86 12.90 -14.71
CA MET A 177 -14.47 11.94 -15.73
C MET A 177 -13.78 10.71 -15.13
N MET A 178 -12.93 10.90 -14.11
CA MET A 178 -12.31 9.80 -13.37
C MET A 178 -13.38 8.94 -12.69
N HIS A 179 -14.37 9.54 -12.01
CA HIS A 179 -15.47 8.80 -11.38
C HIS A 179 -16.37 8.09 -12.39
N SER A 180 -16.63 8.71 -13.54
CA SER A 180 -17.39 8.10 -14.63
C SER A 180 -16.69 6.86 -15.19
N PHE A 181 -15.36 6.89 -15.26
CA PHE A 181 -14.55 5.75 -15.66
C PHE A 181 -14.44 4.69 -14.53
N ARG A 182 -14.27 5.15 -13.29
CA ARG A 182 -13.98 4.33 -12.12
C ARG A 182 -14.58 4.98 -10.87
N SER A 183 -15.69 4.46 -10.39
CA SER A 183 -16.46 5.07 -9.29
C SER A 183 -15.69 5.23 -7.98
N HIS A 184 -14.59 4.49 -7.78
CA HIS A 184 -13.75 4.57 -6.59
C HIS A 184 -12.46 5.39 -6.80
N SER A 185 -12.31 6.08 -7.94
CA SER A 185 -11.13 6.91 -8.22
C SER A 185 -10.90 8.00 -7.17
N LEU A 186 -9.72 8.61 -7.20
CA LEU A 186 -9.40 9.79 -6.38
C LEU A 186 -8.65 10.84 -7.20
N VAL A 187 -9.11 12.08 -7.11
CA VAL A 187 -8.38 13.28 -7.53
C VAL A 187 -8.11 14.12 -6.29
N ILE A 188 -6.83 14.31 -5.97
CA ILE A 188 -6.40 15.03 -4.77
C ILE A 188 -5.68 16.30 -5.19
N TRP A 189 -6.10 17.44 -4.66
CA TRP A 189 -5.44 18.73 -4.85
C TRP A 189 -4.30 18.91 -3.84
N TYR A 190 -3.12 19.36 -4.26
CA TYR A 190 -2.08 19.80 -3.34
C TYR A 190 -2.27 21.28 -2.99
N ASP A 191 -2.10 21.65 -1.72
CA ASP A 191 -2.25 23.01 -1.20
C ASP A 191 -1.18 23.97 -1.75
N SER A 192 -1.33 24.42 -2.98
CA SER A 192 -0.34 25.26 -3.68
C SER A 192 -0.89 26.62 -4.13
N VAL A 193 -1.44 26.72 -5.33
CA VAL A 193 -2.00 27.96 -5.89
C VAL A 193 -3.31 28.29 -5.20
N ILE A 194 -3.50 29.57 -4.85
CA ILE A 194 -4.75 30.07 -4.25
C ILE A 194 -5.63 30.75 -5.31
N GLU A 195 -6.84 31.13 -4.90
CA GLU A 195 -7.84 31.81 -5.74
C GLU A 195 -7.36 33.08 -6.49
N SER A 196 -6.30 33.75 -6.02
CA SER A 196 -5.69 34.89 -6.71
C SER A 196 -4.80 34.49 -7.91
N GLY A 197 -4.43 33.22 -8.00
CA GLY A 197 -3.40 32.71 -8.92
C GLY A 197 -1.99 32.72 -8.34
N ASP A 198 -1.78 33.25 -7.14
CA ASP A 198 -0.49 33.20 -6.49
C ASP A 198 -0.18 31.78 -5.97
N LEU A 199 1.07 31.35 -6.14
CA LEU A 199 1.59 30.17 -5.47
C LEU A 199 1.84 30.51 -3.99
N LYS A 200 0.98 30.01 -3.09
CA LYS A 200 1.06 30.29 -1.66
C LYS A 200 0.43 29.16 -0.85
N TRP A 201 1.27 28.25 -0.36
CA TRP A 201 0.84 27.17 0.54
C TRP A 201 0.20 27.74 1.82
N GLN A 202 -1.02 27.32 2.12
CA GLN A 202 -1.77 27.79 3.30
C GLN A 202 -1.44 26.99 4.55
N ASN A 203 -0.99 25.74 4.40
CA ASN A 203 -0.83 24.73 5.44
C ASN A 203 -2.15 24.36 6.14
N ALA A 204 -3.27 24.81 5.60
CA ALA A 204 -4.63 24.62 6.10
C ALA A 204 -5.59 24.59 4.92
N LEU A 205 -6.73 23.92 5.10
CA LEU A 205 -7.91 24.18 4.28
C LEU A 205 -8.57 25.47 4.80
N ASN A 206 -8.71 26.48 3.94
CA ASN A 206 -9.32 27.77 4.26
C ASN A 206 -10.01 28.41 3.04
N GLU A 207 -10.49 29.64 3.18
CA GLU A 207 -11.19 30.35 2.12
C GLU A 207 -10.40 30.45 0.82
N HIS A 208 -9.06 30.46 0.88
CA HIS A 208 -8.20 30.70 -0.27
C HIS A 208 -7.99 29.48 -1.18
N ASN A 209 -8.23 28.27 -0.66
CA ASN A 209 -8.05 27.01 -1.39
C ASN A 209 -9.30 26.09 -1.35
N ARG A 210 -10.35 26.44 -0.58
CA ARG A 210 -11.56 25.60 -0.44
C ARG A 210 -12.25 25.28 -1.74
N ASP A 211 -12.25 26.18 -2.72
CA ASP A 211 -12.93 25.95 -4.00
C ASP A 211 -12.28 24.80 -4.77
N PHE A 212 -10.98 24.58 -4.60
CA PHE A 212 -10.28 23.44 -5.20
C PHE A 212 -10.61 22.14 -4.46
N PHE A 213 -10.65 22.18 -3.12
CA PHE A 213 -11.06 21.04 -2.28
C PHE A 213 -12.50 20.57 -2.57
N TYR A 214 -13.44 21.49 -2.73
CA TYR A 214 -14.82 21.16 -3.06
C TYR A 214 -15.02 20.71 -4.52
N GLY A 215 -14.04 20.97 -5.39
CA GLY A 215 -14.05 20.49 -6.78
C GLY A 215 -13.48 19.08 -6.98
N CYS A 216 -12.91 18.45 -5.94
CA CYS A 216 -12.29 17.12 -6.04
C CYS A 216 -12.45 16.28 -4.76
N ASP A 217 -11.78 15.14 -4.68
CA ASP A 217 -11.95 14.13 -3.62
C ASP A 217 -11.23 14.46 -2.33
N GLY A 218 -10.27 15.39 -2.34
CA GLY A 218 -9.59 15.81 -1.13
C GLY A 218 -8.44 16.79 -1.38
N ILE A 219 -7.86 17.26 -0.29
CA ILE A 219 -6.71 18.18 -0.31
C ILE A 219 -5.55 17.60 0.48
N PHE A 220 -4.36 17.66 -0.09
CA PHE A 220 -3.09 17.39 0.56
C PHE A 220 -2.48 18.73 0.99
N LEU A 221 -2.51 19.01 2.30
CA LEU A 221 -1.94 20.21 2.90
C LEU A 221 -0.40 20.19 2.90
N ASN A 222 0.21 21.35 2.72
CA ASN A 222 1.65 21.52 2.89
C ASN A 222 2.10 21.27 4.35
N TYR A 223 3.40 21.08 4.57
CA TYR A 223 3.95 20.50 5.81
C TYR A 223 4.14 21.48 6.98
N ASN A 224 4.03 22.79 6.76
CA ASN A 224 4.39 23.83 7.74
C ASN A 224 3.21 24.31 8.59
N TRP A 225 2.30 23.40 8.92
CA TRP A 225 1.07 23.68 9.67
C TRP A 225 1.32 23.81 11.18
N LYS A 226 0.38 24.48 11.85
CA LYS A 226 0.27 24.61 13.30
C LYS A 226 -1.07 24.06 13.78
N ASP A 227 -1.23 23.97 15.09
CA ASP A 227 -2.44 23.50 15.74
C ASP A 227 -3.70 24.29 15.31
N GLU A 228 -3.58 25.62 15.18
CA GLU A 228 -4.66 26.49 14.71
C GLU A 228 -5.05 26.21 13.26
N ASP A 229 -4.09 25.85 12.41
CA ASP A 229 -4.31 25.52 10.99
C ASP A 229 -5.13 24.22 10.87
N LEU A 230 -4.86 23.24 11.74
CA LEU A 230 -5.65 22.00 11.81
C LEU A 230 -7.08 22.25 12.26
N LYS A 231 -7.27 23.08 13.29
CA LYS A 231 -8.61 23.51 13.76
C LYS A 231 -9.40 24.21 12.67
N LEU A 232 -8.75 25.13 11.95
CA LEU A 232 -9.36 25.82 10.82
C LEU A 232 -9.79 24.82 9.75
N SER A 233 -8.89 23.89 9.39
CA SER A 233 -9.16 22.86 8.38
C SER A 233 -10.35 21.97 8.75
N VAL A 234 -10.49 21.58 10.02
CA VAL A 234 -11.66 20.84 10.52
C VAL A 234 -12.94 21.66 10.35
N SER A 235 -12.90 22.93 10.73
CA SER A 235 -14.05 23.83 10.63
C SER A 235 -14.51 24.01 9.18
N GLU A 236 -13.57 24.21 8.26
CA GLU A 236 -13.84 24.43 6.84
C GLU A 236 -14.28 23.16 6.10
N ALA A 237 -13.74 22.00 6.46
CA ALA A 237 -14.08 20.72 5.83
C ALA A 237 -15.43 20.15 6.30
N GLY A 238 -15.85 20.45 7.54
CA GLY A 238 -17.06 19.91 8.14
C GLY A 238 -17.11 18.37 8.08
N LEU A 239 -18.12 17.82 7.40
CA LEU A 239 -18.29 16.38 7.25
C LEU A 239 -17.19 15.73 6.40
N ARG A 240 -16.48 16.49 5.56
CA ARG A 240 -15.39 16.00 4.71
C ARG A 240 -14.01 16.10 5.37
N LYS A 241 -13.93 16.22 6.70
CA LYS A 241 -12.63 16.33 7.41
C LYS A 241 -11.64 15.19 7.11
N THR A 242 -12.13 13.99 6.82
CA THR A 242 -11.30 12.84 6.44
C THR A 242 -10.79 12.91 4.99
N ASP A 243 -11.19 13.92 4.23
CA ASP A 243 -10.69 14.20 2.88
C ASP A 243 -9.58 15.29 2.91
N VAL A 244 -9.26 15.81 4.09
CA VAL A 244 -8.10 16.68 4.33
C VAL A 244 -6.93 15.82 4.80
N TYR A 245 -5.90 15.71 3.97
CA TYR A 245 -4.67 14.97 4.24
C TYR A 245 -3.59 15.95 4.70
N VAL A 246 -3.30 15.93 5.99
CA VAL A 246 -2.26 16.77 6.61
C VAL A 246 -0.88 16.25 6.18
N GLY A 247 -0.09 17.10 5.54
CA GLY A 247 1.23 16.73 5.04
C GLY A 247 2.23 16.47 6.16
N LEU A 248 2.92 15.34 6.07
CA LEU A 248 4.02 14.94 6.96
C LEU A 248 5.29 14.69 6.15
N ASP A 249 6.19 15.68 6.06
CA ASP A 249 7.46 15.51 5.36
C ASP A 249 8.45 14.71 6.21
N VAL A 250 8.79 13.51 5.74
CA VAL A 250 9.71 12.60 6.44
C VAL A 250 11.16 13.13 6.40
N PHE A 251 11.52 14.03 5.49
CA PHE A 251 12.80 14.73 5.55
C PHE A 251 12.83 15.85 6.60
N GLY A 252 11.69 16.18 7.20
CA GLY A 252 11.60 17.08 8.34
C GLY A 252 11.54 18.56 8.00
N ARG A 253 11.33 18.96 6.73
CA ARG A 253 11.26 20.39 6.35
C ARG A 253 9.95 20.97 6.85
N GLY A 254 10.01 21.75 7.94
CA GLY A 254 8.86 22.41 8.54
C GLY A 254 7.87 21.49 9.27
N CYS A 255 8.10 20.18 9.24
CA CYS A 255 7.23 19.17 9.83
C CYS A 255 7.39 19.08 11.36
N LEU A 256 6.27 19.00 12.08
CA LEU A 256 6.27 18.78 13.53
C LEU A 256 7.07 17.51 13.90
N GLY A 257 7.90 17.59 14.94
CA GLY A 257 8.77 16.47 15.34
C GLY A 257 10.01 16.25 14.46
N GLY A 258 10.17 16.99 13.36
CA GLY A 258 11.39 16.99 12.53
C GLY A 258 11.54 15.82 11.57
N GLY A 259 10.46 15.07 11.28
CA GLY A 259 10.47 13.96 10.32
C GLY A 259 11.23 12.72 10.81
N GLY A 260 11.74 11.92 9.87
CA GLY A 260 12.47 10.68 10.11
C GLY A 260 11.69 9.71 11.00
N PHE A 261 12.37 9.10 11.97
CA PHE A 261 11.72 8.22 12.95
C PHE A 261 10.70 8.92 13.87
N SER A 262 10.67 10.25 13.89
CA SER A 262 9.74 11.06 14.68
C SER A 262 8.49 11.48 13.89
N THR A 263 8.30 10.99 12.67
CA THR A 263 7.13 11.30 11.82
C THR A 263 5.80 10.94 12.51
N ASN A 264 5.80 9.96 13.41
CA ASN A 264 4.62 9.60 14.19
C ASN A 264 4.11 10.76 15.07
N ILE A 265 4.98 11.66 15.53
CA ILE A 265 4.56 12.82 16.35
C ILE A 265 3.61 13.72 15.57
N ALA A 266 3.95 14.01 14.30
CA ALA A 266 3.11 14.82 13.43
C ALA A 266 1.80 14.09 13.07
N ALA A 267 1.89 12.77 12.84
CA ALA A 267 0.73 11.93 12.58
C ALA A 267 -0.25 11.90 13.77
N GLU A 268 0.26 11.71 14.99
CA GLU A 268 -0.51 11.75 16.23
C GLU A 268 -1.27 13.08 16.36
N GLU A 269 -0.62 14.21 16.10
CA GLU A 269 -1.25 15.52 16.20
C GLU A 269 -2.40 15.69 15.20
N ALA A 270 -2.17 15.37 13.92
CA ALA A 270 -3.21 15.42 12.90
C ALA A 270 -4.41 14.51 13.24
N ARG A 271 -4.13 13.31 13.77
CA ARG A 271 -5.17 12.33 14.13
C ARG A 271 -6.05 12.77 15.29
N LYS A 272 -5.55 13.58 16.24
CA LYS A 272 -6.38 14.15 17.33
C LYS A 272 -7.57 14.96 16.80
N TYR A 273 -7.41 15.56 15.63
CA TYR A 273 -8.45 16.34 14.94
C TYR A 273 -9.36 15.48 14.04
N GLY A 274 -9.08 14.18 13.92
CA GLY A 274 -9.79 13.30 13.00
C GLY A 274 -9.50 13.59 11.52
N LEU A 275 -8.35 14.21 11.23
CA LEU A 275 -7.90 14.51 9.87
C LEU A 275 -7.10 13.34 9.29
N SER A 276 -7.11 13.22 7.97
CA SER A 276 -6.27 12.27 7.25
C SER A 276 -4.81 12.74 7.25
N ILE A 277 -3.87 11.84 6.95
CA ILE A 277 -2.44 12.19 6.85
C ILE A 277 -1.88 11.80 5.49
N ALA A 278 -0.96 12.60 4.97
CA ALA A 278 -0.15 12.29 3.79
C ALA A 278 1.33 12.24 4.19
N ILE A 279 1.89 11.03 4.26
CA ILE A 279 3.30 10.79 4.58
C ILE A 279 4.11 11.02 3.29
N PHE A 280 4.84 12.12 3.25
CA PHE A 280 5.64 12.52 2.10
C PHE A 280 7.08 12.02 2.20
N ALA A 281 7.57 11.43 1.10
CA ALA A 281 8.94 10.97 0.94
C ALA A 281 9.44 9.96 2.02
N PRO A 282 8.69 8.89 2.36
CA PRO A 282 9.19 7.85 3.27
C PRO A 282 10.37 7.06 2.68
N GLY A 283 10.75 7.32 1.42
CA GLY A 283 12.02 6.91 0.82
C GLY A 283 13.23 7.31 1.65
N TRP A 284 13.12 8.35 2.48
CA TRP A 284 14.11 8.77 3.48
C TRP A 284 14.79 7.62 4.23
N VAL A 285 14.02 6.59 4.62
CA VAL A 285 14.55 5.43 5.37
C VAL A 285 15.65 4.70 4.58
N HIS A 286 15.51 4.65 3.25
CA HIS A 286 16.50 4.04 2.35
C HIS A 286 17.55 5.06 1.90
N GLU A 287 17.15 6.32 1.69
CA GLU A 287 18.03 7.34 1.15
C GLU A 287 19.06 7.88 2.14
N CYS A 288 18.68 8.00 3.42
CA CYS A 288 19.46 8.69 4.43
C CYS A 288 20.10 7.76 5.47
N LEU A 289 19.72 6.48 5.51
CA LEU A 289 20.31 5.46 6.40
C LEU A 289 21.10 4.44 5.59
N ASP A 290 21.85 3.56 6.26
CA ASP A 290 22.55 2.46 5.57
C ASP A 290 21.53 1.49 4.96
N VAL A 291 21.64 1.27 3.65
CA VAL A 291 20.76 0.38 2.88
C VAL A 291 20.80 -1.05 3.41
N LYS A 292 21.92 -1.49 4.00
CA LYS A 292 22.03 -2.82 4.64
C LYS A 292 21.07 -2.98 5.82
N ASP A 293 20.80 -1.88 6.52
CA ASP A 293 19.88 -1.84 7.65
C ASP A 293 18.45 -1.47 7.24
N PHE A 294 18.18 -1.27 5.94
CA PHE A 294 16.86 -0.88 5.44
C PHE A 294 15.72 -1.79 5.94
N PRO A 295 15.84 -3.14 5.95
CA PRO A 295 14.78 -4.00 6.49
C PRO A 295 14.43 -3.70 7.96
N VAL A 296 15.45 -3.43 8.78
CA VAL A 296 15.28 -3.13 10.22
C VAL A 296 14.74 -1.72 10.42
N ASN A 297 15.29 -0.75 9.68
CA ASN A 297 14.90 0.65 9.78
C ASN A 297 13.48 0.89 9.25
N GLN A 298 13.09 0.23 8.16
CA GLN A 298 11.71 0.30 7.66
C GLN A 298 10.74 -0.28 8.70
N GLN A 299 11.04 -1.46 9.28
CA GLN A 299 10.21 -2.03 10.33
C GLN A 299 10.08 -1.08 11.52
N LYS A 300 11.18 -0.45 11.96
CA LYS A 300 11.16 0.53 13.06
C LYS A 300 10.30 1.74 12.73
N PHE A 301 10.45 2.32 11.53
CA PHE A 301 9.68 3.48 11.08
C PHE A 301 8.18 3.19 11.06
N TRP A 302 7.76 2.08 10.43
CA TRP A 302 6.34 1.73 10.34
C TRP A 302 5.74 1.19 11.64
N SER A 303 6.56 0.60 12.52
CA SER A 303 6.09 0.22 13.86
C SER A 303 5.73 1.45 14.71
N ALA A 304 6.45 2.56 14.56
CA ALA A 304 6.09 3.82 15.23
C ALA A 304 4.77 4.41 14.69
N LEU A 305 4.50 4.26 13.40
CA LEU A 305 3.26 4.73 12.78
C LEU A 305 2.06 3.79 13.00
N ASN A 306 2.30 2.53 13.35
CA ASN A 306 1.25 1.53 13.55
C ASN A 306 0.28 1.87 14.69
N GLU A 307 0.70 2.66 15.69
CA GLU A 307 -0.18 3.10 16.78
C GLU A 307 -1.20 4.16 16.33
N VAL A 308 -0.93 4.87 15.23
CA VAL A 308 -1.76 5.97 14.71
C VAL A 308 -2.40 5.71 13.35
N CYS A 309 -1.91 4.70 12.62
CA CYS A 309 -2.48 4.26 11.36
C CYS A 309 -3.37 3.04 11.60
N THR A 310 -4.66 3.17 11.35
CA THR A 310 -5.60 2.05 11.46
C THR A 310 -5.30 1.00 10.39
N ALA A 311 -4.97 -0.22 10.81
CA ALA A 311 -4.78 -1.33 9.89
C ALA A 311 -6.09 -1.70 9.18
N ARG A 312 -6.05 -1.86 7.86
CA ARG A 312 -7.18 -2.28 7.04
C ARG A 312 -7.10 -3.78 6.75
N ALA A 313 -8.20 -4.48 6.99
CA ALA A 313 -8.30 -5.92 6.82
C ALA A 313 -8.88 -6.31 5.45
N PHE A 314 -8.58 -7.55 5.03
CA PHE A 314 -9.02 -8.10 3.75
C PHE A 314 -10.48 -8.58 3.83
N LYS A 315 -11.28 -8.30 2.78
CA LYS A 315 -12.71 -8.63 2.77
C LYS A 315 -13.07 -9.94 2.05
N ASN A 316 -12.24 -10.39 1.10
CA ASN A 316 -12.64 -11.43 0.17
C ASN A 316 -11.76 -12.68 0.27
N LEU A 317 -12.41 -13.83 0.14
CA LEU A 317 -11.77 -15.11 -0.19
C LEU A 317 -11.75 -15.34 -1.72
N PRO A 318 -10.85 -16.20 -2.23
CA PRO A 318 -9.76 -16.85 -1.50
C PRO A 318 -8.65 -15.86 -1.14
N PHE A 319 -8.12 -15.98 0.08
CA PHE A 319 -6.85 -15.35 0.46
C PHE A 319 -5.74 -16.40 0.32
N ALA A 320 -4.77 -16.12 -0.54
CA ALA A 320 -3.59 -16.96 -0.71
C ALA A 320 -2.34 -16.07 -0.78
N SER A 321 -1.32 -16.44 -0.01
CA SER A 321 -0.02 -15.76 -0.02
C SER A 321 1.05 -16.68 0.52
N SER A 322 2.23 -16.68 -0.11
CA SER A 322 3.49 -17.12 0.48
C SER A 322 4.24 -15.94 1.11
N PHE A 323 3.63 -14.76 1.12
CA PHE A 323 4.19 -13.48 1.57
C PHE A 323 5.43 -13.04 0.80
N CYS A 324 5.55 -13.49 -0.46
CA CYS A 324 6.62 -13.06 -1.35
C CYS A 324 6.64 -11.53 -1.46
N PRO A 325 7.76 -10.85 -1.14
CA PRO A 325 7.81 -9.40 -1.11
C PRO A 325 8.00 -8.76 -2.50
N GLY A 326 8.11 -9.58 -3.55
CA GLY A 326 8.37 -9.13 -4.93
C GLY A 326 9.85 -8.98 -5.25
N PHE A 327 10.72 -9.52 -4.41
CA PHE A 327 12.16 -9.60 -4.63
C PHE A 327 12.74 -10.74 -3.79
N GLY A 328 13.99 -11.11 -4.03
CA GLY A 328 14.72 -12.06 -3.20
C GLY A 328 16.12 -12.32 -3.72
N LYS A 329 16.96 -12.89 -2.85
CA LYS A 329 18.31 -13.34 -3.24
C LYS A 329 18.30 -14.58 -4.14
N LYS A 330 17.20 -15.33 -4.06
CA LYS A 330 16.92 -16.55 -4.82
C LYS A 330 15.44 -16.59 -5.16
N LEU A 331 15.07 -17.43 -6.12
CA LEU A 331 13.68 -17.76 -6.42
C LEU A 331 13.40 -19.20 -6.00
N PHE A 332 12.32 -19.40 -5.26
CA PHE A 332 11.89 -20.69 -4.75
C PHE A 332 10.58 -21.14 -5.37
N ARG A 333 10.45 -22.46 -5.54
CA ARG A 333 9.20 -23.13 -5.88
C ARG A 333 9.10 -24.41 -5.06
N ASN A 334 8.02 -24.55 -4.29
CA ASN A 334 7.79 -25.67 -3.38
C ASN A 334 8.99 -25.95 -2.44
N GLY A 335 9.64 -24.90 -1.94
CA GLY A 335 10.79 -24.97 -1.04
C GLY A 335 12.12 -25.33 -1.73
N LYS A 336 12.14 -25.49 -3.06
CA LYS A 336 13.36 -25.75 -3.84
C LYS A 336 13.81 -24.48 -4.56
N VAL A 337 15.12 -24.21 -4.56
CA VAL A 337 15.72 -23.11 -5.32
C VAL A 337 15.60 -23.42 -6.81
N VAL A 338 14.89 -22.56 -7.56
CA VAL A 338 14.75 -22.65 -9.02
C VAL A 338 15.58 -21.60 -9.76
N CYS A 339 15.96 -20.52 -9.07
CA CYS A 339 16.95 -19.55 -9.55
C CYS A 339 17.83 -19.14 -8.37
N ASN A 340 19.15 -19.24 -8.52
CA ASN A 340 20.12 -18.87 -7.49
C ASN A 340 20.78 -17.52 -7.80
N GLU A 341 19.98 -16.57 -8.26
CA GLU A 341 20.40 -15.20 -8.59
C GLU A 341 19.40 -14.22 -7.97
N PRO A 342 19.86 -13.02 -7.58
CA PRO A 342 18.99 -11.98 -7.07
C PRO A 342 18.00 -11.50 -8.14
N TRP A 343 16.83 -11.10 -7.68
CA TRP A 343 15.79 -10.57 -8.55
C TRP A 343 14.92 -9.56 -7.79
N TYR A 344 14.44 -8.56 -8.54
CA TYR A 344 13.51 -7.54 -8.08
C TYR A 344 12.42 -7.38 -9.13
N ASN A 345 11.19 -7.71 -8.77
CA ASN A 345 10.00 -7.44 -9.58
C ASN A 345 8.81 -7.28 -8.64
N ILE A 346 8.54 -6.03 -8.24
CA ILE A 346 7.48 -5.73 -7.28
C ILE A 346 6.07 -6.06 -7.81
N SER A 347 5.89 -6.28 -9.12
CA SER A 347 4.61 -6.82 -9.65
C SER A 347 4.31 -8.24 -9.16
N LEU A 348 5.34 -8.99 -8.77
CA LEU A 348 5.25 -10.33 -8.19
C LEU A 348 5.12 -10.30 -6.66
N GLN A 349 5.03 -9.11 -6.05
CA GLN A 349 4.72 -9.01 -4.64
C GLN A 349 3.32 -9.57 -4.40
N GLN A 350 3.24 -10.50 -3.45
CA GLN A 350 2.00 -11.12 -3.01
C GLN A 350 1.37 -10.32 -1.87
N PRO A 351 0.09 -10.58 -1.52
CA PRO A 351 -0.55 -9.94 -0.38
C PRO A 351 0.29 -10.07 0.90
N GLN A 352 0.58 -8.95 1.54
CA GLN A 352 1.41 -8.86 2.72
C GLN A 352 0.58 -9.09 4.00
N PRO A 353 1.21 -9.40 5.14
CA PRO A 353 0.53 -9.52 6.43
C PRO A 353 -0.23 -8.24 6.79
N THR A 354 -1.33 -8.40 7.54
CA THR A 354 -1.99 -7.25 8.17
C THR A 354 -1.14 -6.73 9.33
N PHE A 355 -0.52 -7.66 10.07
CA PHE A 355 0.20 -7.37 11.30
C PHE A 355 1.61 -7.96 11.27
N TYR A 356 2.53 -7.24 11.89
CA TYR A 356 3.89 -7.68 12.17
C TYR A 356 4.09 -7.79 13.70
N SER A 357 5.30 -7.57 14.20
CA SER A 357 5.64 -7.77 15.62
C SER A 357 4.77 -7.00 16.63
N SER A 358 4.17 -5.86 16.27
CA SER A 358 3.42 -5.01 17.21
C SER A 358 2.17 -5.65 17.80
N HIS A 359 1.61 -6.68 17.17
CA HIS A 359 0.37 -7.35 17.60
C HIS A 359 0.60 -8.75 18.18
N SER A 360 1.87 -9.16 18.35
CA SER A 360 2.24 -10.46 18.91
C SER A 360 2.60 -10.33 20.40
N SER A 361 2.54 -11.45 21.14
CA SER A 361 2.95 -11.49 22.54
C SER A 361 4.39 -10.97 22.75
N LYS A 362 4.65 -10.33 23.90
CA LYS A 362 5.97 -9.75 24.21
C LYS A 362 7.10 -10.77 24.04
N GLY A 363 8.06 -10.46 23.17
CA GLY A 363 9.20 -11.32 22.84
C GLY A 363 9.02 -12.17 21.58
N ASN A 364 7.83 -12.16 20.97
CA ASN A 364 7.55 -12.73 19.66
C ASN A 364 7.70 -11.64 18.59
N ASN A 365 8.36 -11.97 17.48
CA ASN A 365 8.59 -11.04 16.37
C ASN A 365 8.18 -11.70 15.05
N VAL A 366 7.53 -10.93 14.20
CA VAL A 366 7.18 -11.32 12.83
C VAL A 366 7.94 -10.42 11.88
N VAL A 367 8.82 -11.00 11.07
CA VAL A 367 9.67 -10.25 10.13
C VAL A 367 9.67 -10.91 8.76
N MET A 368 9.95 -10.11 7.72
CA MET A 368 10.21 -10.63 6.38
C MET A 368 11.56 -11.37 6.36
N HIS A 369 11.61 -12.51 5.67
CA HIS A 369 12.80 -13.32 5.52
C HIS A 369 13.02 -13.66 4.05
N ILE A 370 14.23 -13.42 3.54
CA ILE A 370 14.56 -13.51 2.10
C ILE A 370 15.70 -14.49 1.77
N GLU A 371 16.21 -15.20 2.78
CA GLU A 371 17.25 -16.23 2.57
C GLU A 371 16.66 -17.60 2.21
N ASP A 372 15.41 -17.84 2.58
CA ASP A 372 14.65 -19.06 2.31
C ASP A 372 13.17 -18.71 2.05
N ALA A 373 12.48 -19.52 1.26
CA ALA A 373 11.05 -19.36 0.98
C ALA A 373 10.42 -20.66 0.45
N TYR A 374 9.11 -20.81 0.62
CA TYR A 374 8.38 -21.90 -0.03
C TYR A 374 8.11 -21.58 -1.52
N ASN A 375 7.56 -20.40 -1.81
CA ASN A 375 7.38 -19.88 -3.18
C ASN A 375 7.77 -18.40 -3.25
N GLY A 376 8.39 -17.98 -4.34
CA GLY A 376 8.81 -16.60 -4.54
C GLY A 376 10.19 -16.32 -3.94
N GLY A 377 10.41 -15.11 -3.42
CA GLY A 377 11.73 -14.61 -3.01
C GLY A 377 11.89 -14.40 -1.51
N GLY A 378 10.83 -14.65 -0.75
CA GLY A 378 10.82 -14.54 0.70
C GLY A 378 9.56 -15.11 1.32
N CYS A 379 9.58 -15.23 2.65
CA CYS A 379 8.48 -15.68 3.49
C CYS A 379 8.46 -14.89 4.81
N LEU A 380 7.49 -15.17 5.68
CA LEU A 380 7.53 -14.66 7.06
C LEU A 380 8.39 -15.56 7.94
N CYS A 381 9.16 -14.93 8.83
CA CYS A 381 9.87 -15.60 9.90
C CYS A 381 9.26 -15.21 11.25
N LEU A 382 8.82 -16.22 12.00
CA LEU A 382 8.22 -16.11 13.32
C LEU A 382 9.28 -16.41 14.37
N ASN A 383 9.83 -15.37 14.99
CA ASN A 383 10.90 -15.48 15.97
C ASN A 383 10.34 -15.38 17.39
N GLY A 384 10.69 -16.33 18.25
CA GLY A 384 10.33 -16.33 19.67
C GLY A 384 11.38 -17.04 20.51
N ARG A 385 11.31 -16.86 21.83
CA ARG A 385 12.13 -17.63 22.78
C ARG A 385 11.39 -18.90 23.20
N PHE A 386 11.50 -19.94 22.38
CA PHE A 386 10.82 -21.23 22.53
C PHE A 386 11.50 -22.14 23.57
N ASN A 387 11.64 -21.67 24.81
CA ASN A 387 12.39 -22.36 25.85
C ASN A 387 11.50 -23.18 26.81
N ASP A 388 10.19 -23.02 26.72
CA ASP A 388 9.22 -23.66 27.61
C ASP A 388 8.21 -24.45 26.79
N CYS A 389 8.29 -25.79 26.84
CA CYS A 389 7.40 -26.70 26.14
C CYS A 389 5.95 -26.66 26.67
N LYS A 390 5.69 -25.97 27.79
CA LYS A 390 4.34 -25.80 28.35
C LYS A 390 3.70 -24.46 27.97
N LYS A 391 4.38 -23.63 27.17
CA LYS A 391 3.92 -22.29 26.82
C LYS A 391 3.48 -22.23 25.35
N PHE A 392 2.28 -21.68 25.12
CA PHE A 392 1.82 -21.31 23.79
C PHE A 392 2.45 -19.99 23.35
N TYR A 393 2.86 -19.92 22.08
CA TYR A 393 3.41 -18.73 21.44
C TYR A 393 2.49 -18.33 20.29
N ASP A 394 1.83 -17.19 20.42
CA ASP A 394 0.94 -16.67 19.40
C ASP A 394 1.61 -15.59 18.54
N PHE A 395 1.28 -15.61 17.25
CA PHE A 395 1.71 -14.65 16.26
C PHE A 395 0.48 -14.21 15.46
N MET A 396 0.03 -12.99 15.66
CA MET A 396 -1.07 -12.43 14.88
C MET A 396 -0.48 -11.86 13.58
N ILE A 397 -0.89 -12.41 12.43
CA ILE A 397 -0.32 -12.04 11.12
C ILE A 397 -1.35 -11.47 10.14
N LEU A 398 -2.62 -11.82 10.30
CA LEU A 398 -3.67 -11.49 9.34
C LEU A 398 -4.95 -11.08 10.07
N SER A 399 -5.67 -10.13 9.48
CA SER A 399 -7.07 -9.86 9.80
C SER A 399 -7.88 -9.87 8.51
N THR A 400 -9.05 -10.50 8.58
CA THR A 400 -9.98 -10.64 7.47
C THR A 400 -11.41 -10.74 7.98
N GLU A 401 -12.36 -10.28 7.18
CA GLU A 401 -13.78 -10.40 7.45
C GLU A 401 -14.47 -10.95 6.21
N PHE A 402 -15.08 -12.12 6.35
CA PHE A 402 -15.89 -12.75 5.32
C PHE A 402 -17.02 -13.55 5.98
N ALA A 403 -18.15 -13.68 5.29
CA ALA A 403 -19.26 -14.49 5.76
C ALA A 403 -18.88 -15.97 5.73
N LEU A 404 -19.14 -16.70 6.83
CA LEU A 404 -18.96 -18.15 6.95
C LEU A 404 -20.22 -18.88 6.47
N GLU A 405 -20.40 -18.98 5.15
CA GLU A 405 -21.59 -19.59 4.54
C GLU A 405 -21.40 -21.06 4.14
N ASN A 406 -20.14 -21.51 3.98
CA ASN A 406 -19.79 -22.84 3.48
C ASN A 406 -18.66 -23.49 4.30
N SER A 407 -18.27 -24.71 3.94
CA SER A 407 -17.00 -25.28 4.41
C SER A 407 -15.81 -24.61 3.71
N TYR A 408 -14.77 -24.27 4.48
CA TYR A 408 -13.56 -23.64 3.96
C TYR A 408 -12.37 -24.58 4.10
N ILE A 409 -11.51 -24.57 3.09
CA ILE A 409 -10.21 -25.23 3.15
C ILE A 409 -9.18 -24.18 3.54
N ILE A 410 -8.42 -24.51 4.58
CA ILE A 410 -7.29 -23.72 5.03
C ILE A 410 -6.07 -24.60 4.85
N SER A 411 -5.08 -24.09 4.13
CA SER A 411 -3.78 -24.73 4.03
C SER A 411 -2.68 -23.72 4.31
N TYR A 412 -1.66 -24.17 5.01
CA TYR A 412 -0.47 -23.39 5.29
C TYR A 412 0.77 -24.27 5.18
N THR A 413 1.91 -23.64 4.95
CA THR A 413 3.18 -24.35 4.82
C THR A 413 4.23 -23.63 5.64
N PHE A 414 4.92 -24.37 6.49
CA PHE A 414 5.88 -23.81 7.43
C PHE A 414 7.16 -24.65 7.47
N LYS A 415 8.23 -24.07 8.01
CA LYS A 415 9.49 -24.75 8.27
C LYS A 415 9.93 -24.38 9.68
N SER A 416 10.19 -25.38 10.51
CA SER A 416 10.70 -25.17 11.87
C SER A 416 12.20 -25.43 11.92
N LEU A 417 12.93 -24.54 12.60
CA LEU A 417 14.34 -24.76 12.98
C LEU A 417 14.46 -25.34 14.41
N VAL A 418 13.34 -25.46 15.12
CA VAL A 418 13.27 -26.03 16.47
C VAL A 418 12.62 -27.41 16.38
N ASN A 419 13.33 -28.43 16.86
CA ASN A 419 12.81 -29.79 16.92
C ASN A 419 11.68 -29.90 17.94
N GLY A 420 10.61 -30.60 17.59
CA GLY A 420 9.48 -30.85 18.49
C GLY A 420 8.54 -29.65 18.71
N LEU A 421 8.61 -28.62 17.86
CA LEU A 421 7.65 -27.52 17.88
C LEU A 421 6.54 -27.78 16.87
N ASP A 422 5.31 -27.85 17.36
CA ASP A 422 4.12 -27.96 16.52
C ASP A 422 3.57 -26.57 16.14
N VAL A 423 3.11 -26.41 14.90
CA VAL A 423 2.61 -25.12 14.37
C VAL A 423 1.18 -25.26 13.88
N THR A 424 0.27 -24.49 14.48
CA THR A 424 -1.16 -24.52 14.16
C THR A 424 -1.68 -23.12 13.83
N LEU A 425 -2.48 -23.02 12.77
CA LEU A 425 -3.22 -21.80 12.46
C LEU A 425 -4.50 -21.75 13.31
N ILE A 426 -4.70 -20.64 14.01
CA ILE A 426 -5.89 -20.42 14.83
C ILE A 426 -6.69 -19.29 14.18
N LEU A 427 -7.98 -19.56 13.92
CA LEU A 427 -8.93 -18.54 13.49
C LEU A 427 -9.61 -17.94 14.72
N ASP A 428 -9.40 -16.64 14.94
CA ASP A 428 -10.14 -15.87 15.93
C ASP A 428 -11.41 -15.31 15.26
N ILE A 429 -12.53 -16.03 15.40
CA ILE A 429 -13.77 -15.73 14.67
C ILE A 429 -14.61 -14.78 15.52
N GLN A 430 -14.60 -13.50 15.16
CA GLN A 430 -15.46 -12.51 15.82
C GLN A 430 -16.95 -12.81 15.54
N CYS A 431 -17.80 -12.63 16.56
CA CYS A 431 -19.25 -12.86 16.51
C CYS A 431 -19.73 -14.33 16.49
N TYR A 432 -18.88 -15.28 16.88
CA TYR A 432 -19.31 -16.66 17.16
C TYR A 432 -18.95 -17.04 18.59
N GLU A 433 -19.96 -17.23 19.45
CA GLU A 433 -19.79 -17.94 20.72
C GLU A 433 -19.98 -19.44 20.46
N GLY A 434 -18.90 -20.22 20.52
CA GLY A 434 -18.98 -21.66 20.28
C GLY A 434 -17.66 -22.30 19.85
N SER A 435 -17.76 -23.45 19.18
CA SER A 435 -16.61 -24.14 18.59
C SER A 435 -16.87 -24.49 17.14
N TYR A 436 -15.83 -24.51 16.31
CA TYR A 436 -15.91 -25.07 14.96
C TYR A 436 -15.30 -26.47 14.89
N GLU A 437 -15.79 -27.28 13.95
CA GLU A 437 -15.22 -28.59 13.67
C GLU A 437 -14.11 -28.44 12.63
N LEU A 438 -12.87 -28.74 13.02
CA LEU A 438 -11.76 -28.89 12.10
C LEU A 438 -11.73 -30.34 11.61
N CYS A 439 -11.75 -30.51 10.28
CA CYS A 439 -11.52 -31.80 9.62
C CYS A 439 -10.14 -31.77 8.97
N LEU A 440 -9.27 -32.71 9.32
CA LEU A 440 -7.98 -32.85 8.65
C LEU A 440 -8.18 -33.51 7.29
N THR A 441 -7.56 -32.95 6.25
CA THR A 441 -7.67 -33.45 4.88
C THR A 441 -6.28 -33.60 4.24
N GLU A 442 -6.10 -34.64 3.45
CA GLU A 442 -4.92 -34.86 2.61
C GLU A 442 -5.24 -34.50 1.16
N GLU A 443 -4.23 -34.00 0.43
CA GLU A 443 -4.33 -33.78 -1.01
C GLU A 443 -3.71 -34.99 -1.74
N LYS A 444 -4.54 -35.75 -2.47
CA LYS A 444 -4.11 -36.89 -3.31
C LYS A 444 -4.63 -36.66 -4.73
N GLU A 445 -3.74 -36.66 -5.72
CA GLU A 445 -4.11 -36.56 -7.14
C GLU A 445 -5.01 -35.35 -7.49
N ASN A 446 -4.83 -34.22 -6.80
CA ASN A 446 -5.66 -33.00 -6.86
C ASN A 446 -7.08 -33.12 -6.27
N GLU A 447 -7.36 -34.20 -5.53
CA GLU A 447 -8.56 -34.33 -4.71
C GLU A 447 -8.22 -34.13 -3.23
N ILE A 448 -9.13 -33.45 -2.51
CA ILE A 448 -9.03 -33.23 -1.07
C ILE A 448 -9.84 -34.32 -0.38
N ILE A 449 -9.17 -35.23 0.29
CA ILE A 449 -9.77 -36.41 0.92
C ILE A 449 -9.60 -36.28 2.44
N PRO A 450 -10.67 -36.45 3.25
CA PRO A 450 -10.52 -36.49 4.70
C PRO A 450 -9.52 -37.59 5.13
N VAL A 451 -8.58 -37.27 6.00
CA VAL A 451 -7.60 -38.25 6.53
C VAL A 451 -8.33 -39.35 7.31
N ASP A 452 -9.34 -38.96 8.08
CA ASP A 452 -10.36 -39.83 8.68
C ASP A 452 -11.67 -39.03 8.86
N ALA A 453 -12.71 -39.40 8.10
CA ALA A 453 -14.01 -38.69 8.15
C ALA A 453 -14.73 -38.80 9.52
N SER A 454 -14.26 -39.68 10.41
CA SER A 454 -14.80 -39.84 11.77
C SER A 454 -14.10 -38.96 12.82
N VAL A 455 -12.94 -38.38 12.50
CA VAL A 455 -12.15 -37.57 13.43
C VAL A 455 -12.42 -36.09 13.19
N LYS A 456 -13.20 -35.50 14.10
CA LYS A 456 -13.50 -34.07 14.12
C LYS A 456 -12.88 -33.46 15.36
N TYR A 457 -12.07 -32.41 15.18
CA TYR A 457 -11.50 -31.69 16.32
C TYR A 457 -12.34 -30.45 16.62
N LYS A 458 -12.73 -30.31 17.89
CA LYS A 458 -13.40 -29.12 18.38
C LYS A 458 -12.34 -28.05 18.63
N MET A 459 -12.23 -27.08 17.73
CA MET A 459 -11.27 -25.99 17.85
C MET A 459 -11.88 -24.80 18.60
N PRO A 460 -11.08 -24.09 19.42
CA PRO A 460 -11.53 -22.87 20.08
C PRO A 460 -11.80 -21.80 19.03
N ALA A 461 -12.93 -21.09 19.16
CA ALA A 461 -13.29 -20.01 18.25
C ALA A 461 -12.61 -18.68 18.61
N SER A 462 -11.98 -18.60 19.79
CA SER A 462 -11.32 -17.41 20.27
C SER A 462 -9.96 -17.69 20.93
N ARG A 463 -9.08 -16.68 20.92
CA ARG A 463 -7.76 -16.75 21.60
C ARG A 463 -7.87 -17.09 23.08
N ASN A 464 -8.94 -16.63 23.75
CA ASN A 464 -9.14 -16.84 25.19
C ASN A 464 -9.48 -18.29 25.55
N GLU A 465 -9.99 -19.07 24.60
CA GLU A 465 -10.37 -20.47 24.82
C GLU A 465 -9.18 -21.44 24.69
N LEU A 466 -8.08 -21.03 24.04
CA LEU A 466 -6.89 -21.88 23.80
C LEU A 466 -6.30 -22.47 25.09
N LEU A 467 -6.30 -21.70 26.18
CA LEU A 467 -5.74 -22.11 27.48
C LEU A 467 -6.48 -23.30 28.10
N ASN A 468 -7.71 -23.59 27.64
CA ASN A 468 -8.56 -24.66 28.17
C ASN A 468 -8.66 -25.86 27.21
N THR A 469 -7.95 -25.85 26.08
CA THR A 469 -8.04 -26.90 25.06
C THR A 469 -6.97 -27.97 25.23
N THR A 470 -7.36 -29.23 25.08
CA THR A 470 -6.45 -30.38 24.98
C THR A 470 -6.08 -30.60 23.52
N TYR A 471 -5.37 -29.63 22.92
CA TYR A 471 -4.80 -29.84 21.60
C TYR A 471 -3.82 -31.02 21.68
N LYS A 472 -4.07 -32.07 20.89
CA LYS A 472 -3.17 -33.22 20.77
C LYS A 472 -2.21 -32.95 19.62
N GLU A 473 -0.91 -33.07 19.91
CA GLU A 473 0.12 -33.21 18.87
C GLU A 473 -0.31 -34.31 17.90
N THR A 474 -0.29 -34.03 16.60
CA THR A 474 -0.41 -35.07 15.59
C THR A 474 0.92 -35.81 15.49
N ASP A 475 0.92 -37.11 15.78
CA ASP A 475 2.08 -38.03 15.75
C ASP A 475 2.67 -38.27 14.34
N GLU A 476 2.21 -37.56 13.31
CA GLU A 476 2.57 -37.86 11.93
C GLU A 476 3.81 -37.09 11.49
N ASN A 477 4.93 -37.82 11.50
CA ASN A 477 6.19 -37.46 10.85
C ASN A 477 6.00 -37.34 9.32
N LEU A 478 5.45 -36.22 8.84
CA LEU A 478 5.41 -35.87 7.43
C LEU A 478 6.77 -35.27 7.01
N LEU A 479 7.72 -36.17 6.70
CA LEU A 479 9.02 -35.83 6.12
C LEU A 479 8.86 -35.48 4.64
N TYR A 480 9.08 -34.21 4.29
CA TYR A 480 9.31 -33.78 2.90
C TYR A 480 10.75 -33.31 2.71
N GLU A 481 11.32 -33.56 1.53
CA GLU A 481 12.75 -33.39 1.15
C GLU A 481 13.37 -32.01 1.43
N THR A 482 12.59 -30.98 1.77
CA THR A 482 13.02 -29.59 1.91
C THR A 482 12.85 -29.02 3.34
N ASN A 483 12.47 -29.85 4.31
CA ASN A 483 12.09 -29.48 5.69
C ASN A 483 10.86 -28.56 5.80
N TRP A 484 10.14 -28.31 4.70
CA TRP A 484 8.86 -27.61 4.69
C TRP A 484 7.72 -28.60 4.93
N ILE A 485 6.83 -28.26 5.85
CA ILE A 485 5.66 -29.06 6.25
C ILE A 485 4.42 -28.32 5.75
N LYS A 486 3.62 -28.98 4.90
CA LYS A 486 2.31 -28.50 4.44
C LYS A 486 1.22 -29.10 5.33
N ARG A 487 0.28 -28.27 5.74
CA ARG A 487 -0.94 -28.61 6.48
C ARG A 487 -2.17 -28.03 5.84
#